data_AF-S3JBC2-F1
#
_entry.id   AF-S3JBC2-F1
#
_cell.length_a   1.000
_cell.length_b   1.000
_cell.length_c   1.000
_cell.angle_alpha   90.00
_cell.angle_beta   90.00
_cell.angle_gamma   90.00
#
_symmetry.space_group_name_H-M   'P 1'
#
loop_
_entity.id
_entity.type
_entity.pdbx_description
1 polymer ?
#
loop_
_entity_poly.entity_id
_entity_poly.type
_entity_poly.pdbx_seq_one_letter_code
_entity_poly.pdbx_strand_id
1 'polypeptide(L)'
;MKSQNLPSIFNDDLGNKRLLYEELGVSEYWSVKVDDPQIFAFEIIDRGSKRIDISKVLPNLKLAVLESALQQARTRDQSQVGRWLISQFQG
;
A
#
# COMPACT_ATOMS: atom_id res chain seq x y z
N MET A 1 30.35 -8.23 -18.69
CA MET A 1 29.47 -8.86 -17.66
C MET A 1 28.07 -8.30 -17.87
N LYS A 2 27.11 -9.10 -18.34
CA LYS A 2 25.71 -8.64 -18.43
C LYS A 2 25.14 -8.66 -17.01
N SER A 3 24.91 -7.50 -16.42
CA SER A 3 24.09 -7.37 -15.22
C SER A 3 22.69 -7.87 -15.58
N GLN A 4 22.31 -9.04 -15.07
CA GLN A 4 20.90 -9.41 -15.06
C GLN A 4 20.22 -8.46 -14.09
N ASN A 5 19.40 -7.54 -14.61
CA ASN A 5 18.57 -6.67 -13.79
C ASN A 5 17.46 -7.52 -13.18
N LEU A 6 17.73 -8.12 -12.02
CA LEU A 6 16.69 -8.68 -11.17
C LEU A 6 15.71 -7.54 -10.82
N PRO A 7 14.39 -7.74 -10.90
CA PRO A 7 13.43 -6.77 -10.41
C PRO A 7 13.73 -6.44 -8.94
N SER A 8 13.68 -5.17 -8.55
CA SER A 8 13.65 -4.84 -7.12
C SER A 8 12.44 -5.51 -6.48
N ILE A 9 12.51 -5.83 -5.18
CA ILE A 9 11.39 -6.46 -4.44
C ILE A 9 10.08 -5.68 -4.67
N PHE A 10 10.17 -4.35 -4.71
CA PHE A 10 9.03 -3.48 -5.00
C PHE A 10 8.47 -3.64 -6.43
N ASN A 11 9.34 -3.77 -7.45
CA ASN A 11 8.88 -4.03 -8.81
C ASN A 11 8.25 -5.43 -8.93
N ASP A 12 8.71 -6.40 -8.14
CA ASP A 12 8.09 -7.73 -8.05
C ASP A 12 6.73 -7.69 -7.34
N ASP A 13 6.59 -6.87 -6.30
CA ASP A 13 5.32 -6.58 -5.63
C ASP A 13 4.28 -6.00 -6.61
N LEU A 14 4.69 -5.05 -7.47
CA LEU A 14 3.81 -4.48 -8.50
C LEU A 14 3.59 -5.41 -9.72
N GLY A 15 4.45 -6.43 -9.87
CA GLY A 15 4.48 -7.38 -10.98
C GLY A 15 3.95 -8.76 -10.61
N ASN A 16 4.86 -9.72 -10.44
CA ASN A 16 4.52 -11.14 -10.29
C ASN A 16 3.63 -11.43 -9.09
N LYS A 17 3.88 -10.78 -7.95
CA LYS A 17 3.05 -11.00 -6.76
C LYS A 17 1.65 -10.46 -6.97
N ARG A 18 1.50 -9.27 -7.58
CA ARG A 18 0.18 -8.73 -7.92
C ARG A 18 -0.59 -9.71 -8.82
N LEU A 19 0.06 -10.26 -9.86
CA LEU A 19 -0.57 -11.28 -10.71
C LEU A 19 -0.98 -12.54 -9.93
N LEU A 20 -0.13 -13.03 -9.03
CA LEU A 20 -0.47 -14.16 -8.16
C LEU A 20 -1.69 -13.84 -7.28
N TYR A 21 -1.75 -12.65 -6.69
CA TYR A 21 -2.87 -12.24 -5.86
C TYR A 21 -4.16 -12.00 -6.68
N GLU A 22 -4.04 -11.60 -7.95
CA GLU A 22 -5.17 -11.59 -8.90
C GLU A 22 -5.73 -12.99 -9.12
N GLU A 23 -4.87 -14.01 -9.30
CA GLU A 23 -5.28 -15.41 -9.46
C GLU A 23 -5.91 -16.00 -8.20
N LEU A 24 -5.37 -15.64 -7.03
CA LEU A 24 -5.89 -16.11 -5.73
C LEU A 24 -7.22 -15.45 -5.34
N GLY A 25 -7.62 -14.36 -6.01
CA GLY A 25 -8.90 -13.69 -5.75
C GLY A 25 -8.99 -13.00 -4.39
N VAL A 26 -7.86 -12.52 -3.85
CA VAL A 26 -7.88 -11.68 -2.63
C VAL A 26 -8.64 -10.39 -2.91
N SER A 27 -9.39 -9.83 -1.96
CA SER A 27 -10.22 -8.65 -2.26
C SER A 27 -9.40 -7.38 -2.55
N GLU A 28 -8.28 -7.20 -1.85
CA GLU A 28 -7.37 -6.07 -2.02
C GLU A 28 -5.91 -6.49 -1.84
N TYR A 29 -5.01 -5.84 -2.58
CA TYR A 29 -3.58 -6.00 -2.45
C TYR A 29 -2.88 -4.64 -2.38
N TRP A 30 -2.08 -4.41 -1.34
CA TRP A 30 -1.36 -3.15 -1.14
C TRP A 30 0.15 -3.40 -1.11
N SER A 31 0.88 -2.64 -1.92
CA SER A 31 2.34 -2.58 -1.87
C SER A 31 2.77 -1.21 -1.35
N VAL A 32 3.72 -1.19 -0.42
CA VAL A 32 4.24 0.04 0.20
C VAL A 32 5.68 0.24 -0.24
N LYS A 33 5.96 1.39 -0.85
CA LYS A 33 7.33 1.78 -1.15
C LYS A 33 7.97 2.36 0.11
N VAL A 34 8.90 1.62 0.72
CA VAL A 34 9.44 1.98 2.05
C VAL A 34 10.34 3.22 2.02
N ASP A 35 11.09 3.42 0.93
CA ASP A 35 12.03 4.55 0.78
C ASP A 35 11.33 5.90 0.54
N ASP A 36 10.10 5.84 0.04
CA ASP A 36 9.27 7.00 -0.32
C ASP A 36 7.83 6.56 -0.11
N PRO A 37 7.17 6.96 1.00
CA PRO A 37 6.06 6.25 1.63
C PRO A 37 4.75 6.41 0.84
N GLN A 38 4.78 5.87 -0.38
CA GLN A 38 3.69 5.78 -1.31
C GLN A 38 3.08 4.39 -1.22
N ILE A 39 1.75 4.35 -1.25
CA ILE A 39 0.98 3.11 -1.21
C ILE A 39 0.36 2.87 -2.59
N PHE A 40 0.59 1.68 -3.10
CA PHE A 40 0.01 1.16 -4.34
C PHE A 40 -1.02 0.11 -3.95
N ALA A 41 -2.27 0.53 -3.81
CA ALA A 41 -3.37 -0.36 -3.51
C ALA A 41 -4.17 -0.70 -4.75
N PHE A 42 -4.61 -1.95 -4.79
CA PHE A 42 -5.39 -2.49 -5.88
C PHE A 42 -6.60 -3.24 -5.34
N GLU A 43 -7.78 -2.93 -5.88
CA GLU A 43 -8.95 -3.80 -5.82
C GLU A 43 -8.75 -4.90 -6.86
N ILE A 44 -8.92 -6.17 -6.47
CA ILE A 44 -8.81 -7.30 -7.39
C ILE A 44 -10.21 -7.64 -7.89
N ILE A 45 -10.39 -7.62 -9.21
CA ILE A 45 -11.67 -7.85 -9.88
C ILE A 45 -11.44 -8.59 -11.19
N ASP A 46 -12.30 -9.56 -11.49
CA ASP A 46 -12.35 -10.24 -12.80
C ASP A 46 -11.01 -10.80 -13.30
N ARG A 47 -10.21 -11.39 -12.40
CA ARG A 47 -8.83 -11.89 -12.68
C ARG A 47 -7.88 -10.80 -13.18
N GLY A 48 -8.13 -9.57 -12.77
CA GLY A 48 -7.25 -8.42 -12.93
C GLY A 48 -7.32 -7.54 -11.68
N SER A 49 -6.80 -6.33 -11.81
CA SER A 49 -6.83 -5.38 -10.70
C SER A 49 -6.93 -3.93 -11.14
N LYS A 50 -7.49 -3.12 -10.26
CA LYS A 50 -7.70 -1.68 -10.46
C LYS A 50 -7.09 -0.91 -9.30
N ARG A 51 -6.33 0.15 -9.61
CA ARG A 51 -5.79 1.03 -8.57
C ARG A 51 -6.91 1.75 -7.81
N ILE A 52 -6.77 1.84 -6.49
CA ILE A 52 -7.71 2.50 -5.60
C ILE A 52 -7.00 3.47 -4.66
N ASP A 53 -7.70 4.55 -4.28
CA ASP A 53 -7.22 5.54 -3.31
C ASP A 53 -7.92 5.43 -1.94
N ILE A 54 -9.01 4.65 -1.90
CA ILE A 54 -9.83 4.38 -0.71
C ILE A 54 -10.00 2.87 -0.62
N SER A 55 -9.75 2.30 0.56
CA SER A 55 -9.98 0.88 0.79
C SER A 55 -11.46 0.51 0.66
N LYS A 56 -11.72 -0.61 0.01
CA LYS A 56 -12.99 -1.34 -0.04
C LYS A 56 -13.16 -2.28 1.16
N VAL A 57 -12.08 -2.82 1.73
CA VAL A 57 -12.09 -3.73 2.89
C VAL A 57 -12.07 -3.00 4.23
N LEU A 58 -11.53 -1.77 4.27
CA LEU A 58 -11.58 -0.87 5.41
C LEU A 58 -12.33 0.41 5.02
N PRO A 59 -13.67 0.43 5.15
CA PRO A 59 -14.48 1.55 4.69
C PRO A 59 -13.99 2.90 5.21
N ASN A 60 -14.02 3.92 4.35
CA ASN A 60 -13.57 5.29 4.61
C ASN A 60 -12.06 5.49 4.82
N LEU A 61 -11.25 4.43 4.74
CA LEU A 61 -9.80 4.55 4.85
C LEU A 61 -9.20 5.06 3.54
N LYS A 62 -8.92 6.37 3.49
CA LYS A 62 -8.11 6.99 2.43
C LYS A 62 -6.65 6.62 2.61
N LEU A 63 -6.01 6.10 1.56
CA LEU A 63 -4.60 5.69 1.64
C LEU A 63 -3.66 6.86 1.88
N ALA A 64 -3.99 8.06 1.40
CA ALA A 64 -3.24 9.29 1.67
C ALA A 64 -3.10 9.59 3.19
N VAL A 65 -4.05 9.13 4.01
CA VAL A 65 -3.94 9.24 5.48
C VAL A 65 -2.85 8.32 6.02
N LEU A 66 -2.74 7.11 5.49
CA LEU A 66 -1.68 6.18 5.85
C LEU A 66 -0.31 6.64 5.35
N GLU A 67 -0.22 7.14 4.12
CA GLU A 67 1.01 7.74 3.58
C GLU A 67 1.51 8.89 4.48
N SER A 68 0.58 9.74 4.93
CA SER A 68 0.87 10.82 5.89
C SER A 68 1.32 10.29 7.26
N ALA A 69 0.77 9.16 7.73
CA ALA A 69 1.23 8.51 8.96
C ALA A 69 2.64 7.95 8.81
N LEU A 70 2.91 7.24 7.70
CA LEU A 70 4.22 6.67 7.38
C LEU A 70 5.28 7.77 7.25
N GLN A 71 4.94 8.90 6.64
CA GLN A 71 5.84 10.05 6.54
C GLN A 71 6.13 10.67 7.92
N GLN A 72 5.13 10.80 8.79
CA GLN A 72 5.34 11.31 10.15
C GLN A 72 6.17 10.36 11.02
N ALA A 73 6.01 9.05 10.85
CA ALA A 73 6.76 8.03 11.59
C ALA A 73 8.28 8.08 11.32
N ARG A 74 8.72 8.78 10.28
CA ARG A 74 10.15 9.03 10.01
C ARG A 74 10.78 10.01 11.00
N THR A 75 10.00 10.87 11.65
CA THR A 75 10.50 11.97 12.48
C THR A 75 9.83 12.10 13.84
N ARG A 76 8.78 11.32 14.13
CA ARG A 76 7.99 11.37 15.36
C ARG A 76 7.94 10.00 16.03
N ASP A 77 7.76 10.00 17.35
CA ASP A 77 7.56 8.77 18.11
C ASP A 77 6.24 8.09 17.71
N GLN A 78 6.22 6.75 17.75
CA GLN A 78 5.09 5.92 17.34
C GLN A 78 3.80 6.26 18.09
N SER A 79 3.87 6.62 19.37
CA SER A 79 2.70 7.00 20.18
C SER A 79 2.06 8.32 19.74
N GLN A 80 2.86 9.25 19.19
CA GLN A 80 2.36 10.52 18.66
C GLN A 80 1.69 10.31 17.31
N VAL A 81 2.32 9.52 16.43
CA VAL A 81 1.77 9.19 15.11
C VAL A 81 0.47 8.38 15.25
N GLY A 82 0.44 7.39 16.15
CA GLY A 82 -0.76 6.60 16.41
C GLY A 82 -1.94 7.45 16.89
N ARG A 83 -1.70 8.38 17.83
CA ARG A 83 -2.74 9.33 18.28
C ARG A 83 -3.24 10.22 17.15
N TRP A 84 -2.34 10.75 16.32
CA TRP A 84 -2.70 11.55 15.16
C TRP A 84 -3.51 10.75 14.13
N LEU A 85 -3.11 9.49 13.87
CA LEU A 85 -3.80 8.63 12.92
C LEU A 85 -5.23 8.33 13.38
N ILE A 86 -5.41 7.99 14.66
CA ILE A 86 -6.73 7.76 15.25
C ILE A 86 -7.62 9.01 15.11
N SER A 87 -7.07 10.21 15.33
CA SER A 87 -7.86 11.44 15.22
C SER A 87 -8.36 11.74 13.80
N GLN A 88 -7.78 11.13 12.76
CA GLN A 88 -8.28 11.26 11.38
C GLN A 88 -9.63 10.54 11.15
N PHE A 89 -10.05 9.68 12.09
CA PHE A 89 -11.28 8.89 12.00
C PHE A 89 -12.31 9.22 13.09
N GLN A 90 -12.08 10.24 13.90
CA GLN A 90 -12.96 10.63 15.03
C GLN A 90 -14.04 11.66 14.63
N GLY A 91 -14.54 11.57 13.39
CA GLY A 91 -15.61 12.43 12.85
C GLY A 91 -16.96 11.74 12.80
#